data_AF-A0A1C6BXW6-F1
#
_entry.id   AF-A0A1C6BXW6-F1
#
_cell.length_a   1.000
_cell.length_b   1.000
_cell.length_c   1.000
_cell.angle_alpha   90.00
_cell.angle_beta   90.00
_cell.angle_gamma   90.00
#
_symmetry.space_group_name_H-M   'P 1'
#
loop_
_entity.id
_entity.type
_entity.pdbx_description
1 polymer ?
#
loop_
_entity_poly.entity_id
_entity_poly.type
_entity_poly.pdbx_seq_one_letter_code
_entity_poly.pdbx_strand_id
1 'polypeptide(L)'
;MKPIMDKTDKILLTLFLMSLAAYLVIFLSAFWDLPLNIPPWHQGLLLYFHSIPMFFLQLLLCRLAKPHWRLFAPLMLLLVPGLVFVGSAGWAVLGWVLFLYWCTAPTAGCILAWIVWGVGKLGRGRDKHEKRDPSI
;
A
#
# COMPACT_ATOMS: atom_id res chain seq x y z
N MET A 1 -14.77 15.47 16.97
CA MET A 1 -13.39 15.40 17.50
C MET A 1 -12.44 15.17 16.34
N LYS A 2 -11.58 16.14 15.99
CA LYS A 2 -10.52 15.94 15.00
C LYS A 2 -9.49 14.98 15.63
N PRO A 3 -9.16 13.83 15.01
CA PRO A 3 -8.07 13.01 15.51
C PRO A 3 -6.79 13.85 15.38
N ILE A 4 -6.16 14.17 16.51
CA ILE A 4 -4.85 14.79 16.53
C ILE A 4 -3.89 13.71 16.04
N MET A 5 -3.38 13.90 14.82
CA MET A 5 -2.49 12.94 14.18
C MET A 5 -1.18 12.88 14.98
N ASP A 6 -0.87 11.69 15.52
CA ASP A 6 0.33 11.46 16.31
C ASP A 6 1.59 11.72 15.48
N LYS A 7 2.73 11.97 16.13
CA LYS A 7 4.03 12.12 15.44
C LYS A 7 4.32 10.93 14.54
N THR A 8 4.00 9.72 14.97
CA THR A 8 4.21 8.52 14.17
C THR A 8 3.27 8.44 12.96
N ASP A 9 2.02 8.88 13.11
CA ASP A 9 1.05 8.92 12.01
C ASP A 9 1.50 9.93 10.93
N LYS A 10 2.06 11.07 11.35
CA LYS A 10 2.67 12.05 10.46
C LYS A 10 3.86 11.47 9.70
N ILE A 11 4.74 10.75 10.39
CA ILE A 11 5.89 10.07 9.76
C ILE A 11 5.40 9.06 8.71
N LEU A 12 4.43 8.21 9.07
CA LEU A 12 3.82 7.24 8.15
C LEU A 12 3.21 7.91 6.92
N LEU A 13 2.48 9.02 7.11
CA LEU A 13 1.92 9.79 6.02
C LEU A 13 3.00 10.40 5.12
N THR A 14 4.06 10.97 5.71
CA THR A 14 5.19 11.52 4.95
C THR A 14 5.90 10.43 4.14
N LEU A 15 6.17 9.26 4.74
CA LEU A 15 6.77 8.12 4.03
C LEU A 15 5.89 7.60 2.90
N PHE A 16 4.56 7.51 3.13
CA PHE A 16 3.60 7.19 2.09
C PHE A 16 3.67 8.19 0.94
N LEU A 17 3.62 9.49 1.22
CA LEU A 17 3.65 10.52 0.17
C LEU A 17 4.97 10.53 -0.60
N MET A 18 6.10 10.38 0.07
CA MET A 18 7.41 10.31 -0.57
C MET A 18 7.55 9.08 -1.47
N SER A 19 7.15 7.91 -0.98
CA SER A 19 7.20 6.67 -1.77
C SER A 19 6.17 6.66 -2.91
N LEU A 20 4.99 7.26 -2.71
CA LEU A 20 4.02 7.45 -3.78
C LEU A 20 4.57 8.38 -4.87
N ALA A 21 5.16 9.52 -4.48
CA ALA A 21 5.77 10.45 -5.43
C ALA A 21 6.90 9.78 -6.23
N ALA A 22 7.76 9.02 -5.57
CA ALA A 22 8.80 8.24 -6.23
C ALA A 22 8.21 7.22 -7.22
N TYR A 23 7.13 6.52 -6.84
CA TYR A 23 6.45 5.59 -7.73
C TYR A 23 5.86 6.30 -8.96
N LEU A 24 5.25 7.47 -8.79
CA LEU A 24 4.73 8.26 -9.90
C LEU A 24 5.84 8.70 -10.87
N VAL A 25 7.01 9.08 -10.35
CA VAL A 25 8.19 9.40 -11.19
C VAL A 25 8.68 8.18 -11.96
N ILE A 26 8.80 7.02 -11.31
CA ILE A 26 9.14 5.74 -11.95
C ILE A 26 8.13 5.41 -13.06
N PHE A 27 6.84 5.59 -12.75
CA PHE A 27 5.76 5.33 -13.70
C PHE A 27 5.85 6.25 -14.91
N LEU A 28 5.91 7.57 -14.71
CA LEU A 28 5.97 8.55 -15.80
C LEU A 28 7.23 8.39 -16.66
N SER A 29 8.38 8.12 -16.03
CA SER A 29 9.65 7.89 -16.77
C SER A 29 9.62 6.63 -17.63
N ALA A 30 8.84 5.61 -17.26
CA ALA A 30 8.68 4.40 -18.07
C ALA A 30 8.00 4.66 -19.43
N PHE A 31 7.23 5.74 -19.54
CA PHE A 31 6.47 6.12 -20.74
C PHE A 31 6.99 7.41 -21.39
N TRP A 32 8.13 7.94 -20.93
CA TRP A 32 8.69 9.20 -21.43
C TRP A 32 9.35 9.04 -22.80
N ASP A 33 10.08 7.95 -23.01
CA ASP A 33 10.75 7.65 -24.28
C ASP A 33 9.95 6.61 -25.08
N LEU A 34 9.62 6.92 -26.34
CA LEU A 34 9.02 5.99 -27.31
C LEU A 34 10.05 5.65 -28.41
N PRO A 35 10.20 4.37 -28.83
CA PRO A 35 9.44 3.17 -28.46
C PRO A 35 9.81 2.61 -27.07
N LEU A 36 8.84 1.94 -26.42
CA LEU A 36 8.93 1.44 -25.04
C LEU A 36 10.00 0.34 -24.86
N ASN A 37 11.27 0.73 -24.74
CA ASN A 37 12.36 -0.18 -24.37
C ASN A 37 12.71 0.01 -22.91
N ILE A 38 11.83 -0.45 -22.02
CA ILE A 38 12.01 -0.32 -20.59
C ILE A 38 13.04 -1.35 -20.12
N PRO A 39 14.18 -0.93 -19.55
CA PRO A 39 15.20 -1.86 -19.09
C PRO A 39 14.65 -2.72 -17.92
N PRO A 40 15.13 -3.97 -17.74
CA PRO A 40 14.55 -4.91 -16.78
C PRO A 40 14.50 -4.39 -15.33
N TRP A 41 15.50 -3.60 -14.91
CA TRP A 41 15.53 -2.99 -13.59
C TRP A 41 14.37 -1.98 -13.39
N HIS A 42 14.01 -1.24 -14.44
CA HIS A 42 12.93 -0.26 -14.41
C HIS A 42 11.57 -0.96 -14.46
N GLN A 43 11.45 -2.04 -15.22
CA GLN A 43 10.27 -2.92 -15.17
C GLN A 43 10.03 -3.50 -13.77
N GLY A 44 11.11 -3.95 -13.11
CA GLY A 44 11.04 -4.43 -11.72
C GLY A 44 10.55 -3.35 -10.76
N LEU A 45 11.07 -2.13 -10.88
CA LEU A 45 10.59 -1.00 -10.08
C LEU A 45 9.11 -0.71 -10.34
N LEU A 46 8.69 -0.69 -11.61
CA LEU A 46 7.29 -0.45 -11.97
C LEU A 46 6.35 -1.50 -11.35
N LEU A 47 6.76 -2.78 -11.40
CA LEU A 47 5.96 -3.91 -10.93
C LEU A 47 5.93 -4.06 -9.41
N TYR A 48 7.00 -3.72 -8.70
CA TYR A 48 7.11 -4.06 -7.27
C TYR A 48 7.16 -2.85 -6.33
N PHE A 49 7.62 -1.69 -6.79
CA PHE A 49 7.90 -0.56 -5.89
C PHE A 49 6.63 -0.01 -5.22
N HIS A 50 5.48 -0.08 -5.89
CA HIS A 50 4.21 0.37 -5.34
C HIS A 50 3.67 -0.47 -4.17
N SER A 51 4.34 -1.59 -3.82
CA SER A 51 4.14 -2.29 -2.55
C SER A 51 4.49 -1.41 -1.33
N ILE A 52 5.51 -0.55 -1.45
CA ILE A 52 6.02 0.32 -0.37
C ILE A 52 5.01 1.41 0.03
N PRO A 53 4.50 2.25 -0.90
CA PRO A 53 3.46 3.22 -0.54
C PRO A 53 2.21 2.52 -0.01
N MET A 54 1.82 1.37 -0.57
CA MET A 54 0.65 0.62 -0.09
C MET A 54 0.85 0.05 1.31
N PHE A 55 2.05 -0.40 1.66
CA PHE A 55 2.41 -0.81 3.01
C PHE A 55 2.24 0.34 4.02
N PHE A 56 2.81 1.52 3.73
CA PHE A 56 2.69 2.68 4.62
C PHE A 56 1.24 3.18 4.74
N LEU A 57 0.52 3.24 3.63
CA LEU A 57 -0.90 3.59 3.59
C LEU A 57 -1.71 2.62 4.45
N GLN A 58 -1.50 1.31 4.28
CA GLN A 58 -2.22 0.29 5.02
C GLN A 58 -1.91 0.36 6.52
N LEU A 59 -0.65 0.58 6.91
CA LEU A 59 -0.27 0.79 8.31
C LEU A 59 -0.95 2.02 8.91
N LEU A 60 -0.97 3.14 8.18
CA LEU A 60 -1.64 4.37 8.59
C LEU A 60 -3.15 4.14 8.78
N LEU A 61 -3.80 3.45 7.83
CA LEU A 61 -5.21 3.08 7.93
C LEU A 61 -5.48 2.13 9.10
N CYS A 62 -4.59 1.19 9.38
CA CYS A 62 -4.74 0.30 10.54
C CYS A 62 -4.71 1.06 11.88
N ARG A 63 -4.06 2.22 11.92
CA ARG A 63 -3.96 3.09 13.10
C ARG A 63 -5.13 4.07 13.20
N LEU A 64 -5.49 4.73 12.10
CA LEU A 64 -6.43 5.84 12.09
C LEU A 64 -7.85 5.46 11.67
N ALA A 65 -8.00 4.46 10.80
CA ALA A 65 -9.26 4.22 10.11
C ALA A 65 -10.12 3.15 10.80
N LYS A 66 -11.43 3.31 10.64
CA LYS A 66 -12.43 2.30 10.99
C LYS A 66 -12.20 1.03 10.14
N PRO A 67 -12.60 -0.16 10.61
CA PRO A 67 -12.34 -1.43 9.93
C PRO A 67 -12.74 -1.46 8.45
N HIS A 68 -13.89 -0.88 8.08
CA HIS A 68 -14.35 -0.83 6.69
C HIS A 68 -13.41 -0.02 5.79
N TRP A 69 -12.92 1.14 6.27
CA TRP A 69 -12.01 1.99 5.50
C TRP A 69 -10.62 1.38 5.33
N ARG A 70 -10.21 0.45 6.20
CA ARG A 70 -8.92 -0.25 6.08
C ARG A 70 -8.82 -1.10 4.83
N LEU A 71 -9.95 -1.63 4.36
CA LEU A 71 -10.00 -2.44 3.14
C LEU A 71 -10.45 -1.60 1.94
N PHE A 72 -11.40 -0.70 2.16
CA PHE A 72 -12.02 0.05 1.06
C PHE A 72 -11.07 1.08 0.44
N ALA A 73 -10.28 1.80 1.25
CA ALA A 73 -9.34 2.81 0.74
C ALA A 73 -8.25 2.22 -0.18
N PRO A 74 -7.49 1.18 0.21
CA PRO A 74 -6.48 0.58 -0.68
C PRO A 74 -7.14 -0.09 -1.89
N LEU A 75 -8.32 -0.69 -1.72
CA LEU A 75 -9.06 -1.30 -2.82
C LEU A 75 -9.45 -0.26 -3.88
N MET A 76 -10.04 0.87 -3.48
CA MET A 76 -10.44 1.92 -4.43
C MET A 76 -9.24 2.53 -5.14
N LEU A 77 -8.12 2.70 -4.44
CA LEU A 77 -6.90 3.23 -5.02
C LEU A 77 -6.32 2.32 -6.12
N LEU A 78 -6.51 1.01 -6.03
CA LEU A 78 -6.09 0.04 -7.04
C LEU A 78 -7.16 -0.17 -8.14
N LEU A 79 -8.43 -0.18 -7.75
CA LEU A 79 -9.54 -0.51 -8.64
C LEU A 79 -9.74 0.56 -9.71
N VAL A 80 -9.67 1.84 -9.36
CA VAL A 80 -9.87 2.95 -10.31
C VAL A 80 -8.87 2.90 -11.48
N PRO A 81 -7.54 2.91 -11.27
CA PRO A 81 -6.60 2.82 -12.38
C PRO A 81 -6.69 1.48 -13.12
N GLY A 82 -6.97 0.39 -12.42
CA GLY A 82 -7.17 -0.93 -13.02
C GLY A 82 -8.34 -0.98 -14.01
N LEU A 83 -9.50 -0.45 -13.62
CA LEU A 83 -10.68 -0.41 -14.49
C LEU A 83 -10.47 0.52 -15.70
N VAL A 84 -9.79 1.65 -15.51
CA VAL A 84 -9.42 2.54 -16.63
C VAL A 84 -8.53 1.80 -17.62
N PHE A 85 -7.51 1.08 -17.13
CA PHE A 85 -6.63 0.27 -17.97
C PHE A 85 -7.38 -0.83 -18.71
N VAL A 86 -8.17 -1.65 -18.02
CA VAL A 86 -8.95 -2.73 -18.64
C VAL A 86 -9.96 -2.19 -19.66
N GLY A 87 -10.62 -1.07 -19.35
CA GLY A 87 -11.51 -0.39 -20.27
C GLY A 87 -10.78 0.07 -21.54
N SER A 88 -9.58 0.65 -21.40
CA SER A 88 -8.75 1.04 -22.55
C SER A 88 -8.24 -0.15 -23.37
N ALA A 89 -8.06 -1.30 -22.72
CA ALA A 89 -7.72 -2.57 -23.37
C ALA A 89 -8.94 -3.27 -24.00
N GLY A 90 -10.09 -2.60 -24.11
CA GLY A 90 -11.30 -3.15 -24.71
C GLY A 90 -11.90 -4.31 -23.91
N TRP A 91 -11.70 -4.34 -22.59
CA TRP A 91 -12.17 -5.41 -21.70
C TRP A 91 -11.60 -6.80 -22.01
N ALA A 92 -10.49 -6.86 -22.75
CA ALA A 92 -9.83 -8.11 -23.09
C ALA A 92 -9.41 -8.90 -21.84
N VAL A 93 -9.47 -10.24 -21.93
CA VAL A 93 -9.02 -11.15 -20.87
C VAL A 93 -7.58 -10.83 -20.45
N LEU A 94 -6.71 -10.51 -21.41
CA LEU A 94 -5.33 -10.13 -21.13
C LEU A 94 -5.22 -8.87 -20.26
N GLY A 95 -6.10 -7.89 -20.44
CA GLY A 95 -6.15 -6.69 -19.61
C GLY A 95 -6.47 -7.03 -18.15
N TRP A 96 -7.41 -7.94 -17.93
CA TRP A 96 -7.73 -8.43 -16.58
C TRP A 96 -6.56 -9.19 -15.94
N VAL A 97 -5.90 -10.06 -16.71
CA VAL A 97 -4.73 -10.82 -16.24
C VAL A 97 -3.61 -9.87 -15.82
N LEU A 98 -3.29 -8.87 -16.64
CA LEU A 98 -2.27 -7.86 -16.34
C LEU A 98 -2.65 -7.00 -15.12
N PHE A 99 -3.92 -6.62 -14.99
CA PHE A 99 -4.41 -5.90 -13.82
C PHE A 99 -4.24 -6.73 -12.54
N LEU A 100 -4.67 -7.99 -12.53
CA LEU A 100 -4.51 -8.89 -11.38
C LEU A 100 -3.04 -9.12 -11.03
N TYR A 101 -2.18 -9.28 -12.04
CA TYR A 101 -0.75 -9.40 -11.86
C TYR A 101 -0.14 -8.15 -11.21
N TRP A 102 -0.52 -6.97 -11.70
CA TRP A 102 -0.08 -5.68 -11.13
C TRP A 102 -0.56 -5.51 -9.69
N CYS A 103 -1.74 -6.02 -9.34
CA CYS A 103 -2.26 -5.98 -7.96
C CYS A 103 -1.51 -6.87 -6.96
N THR A 104 -0.63 -7.79 -7.38
CA THR A 104 0.05 -8.70 -6.45
C THR A 104 1.00 -7.97 -5.48
N ALA A 105 1.82 -7.05 -5.98
CA ALA A 105 2.75 -6.25 -5.17
C ALA A 105 2.05 -5.39 -4.09
N PRO A 106 1.00 -4.62 -4.38
CA PRO A 106 0.34 -3.79 -3.38
C PRO A 106 -0.44 -4.64 -2.38
N THR A 107 -1.00 -5.77 -2.81
CA THR A 107 -1.59 -6.75 -1.88
C THR A 107 -0.55 -7.29 -0.91
N ALA A 108 0.67 -7.62 -1.36
CA ALA A 108 1.76 -8.04 -0.48
C ALA A 108 2.13 -6.94 0.54
N GLY A 109 2.23 -5.68 0.09
CA GLY A 109 2.45 -4.53 0.98
C GLY A 109 1.35 -4.38 2.04
N CYS A 110 0.09 -4.55 1.67
CA CYS A 110 -1.03 -4.49 2.61
C CYS A 110 -1.02 -5.64 3.63
N ILE A 111 -0.74 -6.87 3.19
CA ILE A 111 -0.64 -8.03 4.08
C ILE A 111 0.48 -7.83 5.10
N LEU A 112 1.65 -7.37 4.65
CA LEU A 112 2.79 -7.08 5.54
C LEU A 112 2.43 -6.03 6.60
N ALA A 113 1.68 -4.99 6.21
CA ALA A 113 1.21 -3.98 7.14
C ALA A 113 0.28 -4.54 8.21
N TRP A 114 -0.64 -5.45 7.84
CA TRP A 114 -1.51 -6.13 8.80
C TRP A 114 -0.72 -7.00 9.78
N ILE A 115 0.29 -7.72 9.30
CA ILE A 115 1.18 -8.53 10.15
C ILE A 115 1.90 -7.63 11.17
N VAL A 116 2.56 -6.58 10.70
CA VAL A 116 3.31 -5.63 11.56
C VAL A 116 2.37 -4.99 12.59
N TRP A 117 1.20 -4.53 12.16
CA TRP A 117 0.21 -3.95 13.07
C TRP A 117 -0.35 -4.96 14.08
N GLY A 118 -0.61 -6.19 13.63
CA GLY A 118 -1.12 -7.29 14.46
C GLY A 118 -0.14 -7.68 15.56
N VAL A 119 1.13 -7.92 15.20
CA VAL A 119 2.22 -8.23 16.16
C VAL A 119 2.37 -7.09 17.18
N GLY A 120 2.40 -5.84 16.72
CA GLY A 120 2.50 -4.69 17.63
C GLY A 120 1.28 -4.54 18.55
N LYS A 121 0.09 -4.98 18.13
CA LYS A 121 -1.11 -4.98 18.99
C LYS A 121 -1.05 -6.10 20.04
N LEU A 122 -0.58 -7.29 19.67
CA LEU A 122 -0.40 -8.42 20.60
C LEU A 122 0.63 -8.10 21.68
N GLY A 123 1.78 -7.53 21.32
CA GLY A 123 2.82 -7.13 22.28
C GLY A 123 2.30 -6.13 23.32
N ARG A 124 1.61 -5.07 22.87
CA ARG A 124 0.98 -4.09 23.78
C ARG A 124 -0.13 -4.68 24.66
N GLY A 125 -0.81 -5.73 24.19
CA GLY A 125 -1.81 -6.44 24.99
C GLY A 125 -1.16 -7.24 26.12
N ARG A 126 -0.04 -7.90 25.82
CA ARG A 126 0.77 -8.65 26.78
C ARG A 126 1.37 -7.74 27.85
N ASP A 127 1.99 -6.62 27.49
CA ASP A 127 2.55 -5.67 28.46
C ASP A 127 1.50 -5.11 29.43
N LYS A 128 0.26 -4.89 28.93
CA LYS A 128 -0.85 -4.44 29.77
C LYS A 128 -1.33 -5.51 30.75
N HIS A 129 -1.27 -6.78 30.34
CA HIS A 129 -1.62 -7.90 31.20
C HIS A 129 -0.55 -8.11 32.28
N GLU A 130 0.73 -8.04 31.91
CA GLU A 130 1.86 -8.18 32.84
C GLU A 130 1.92 -7.03 33.86
N LYS A 131 1.61 -5.79 33.46
CA LYS A 131 1.45 -4.68 34.42
C LYS A 131 0.21 -4.79 35.32
N ARG A 132 -0.79 -5.58 34.93
CA ARG A 132 -2.01 -5.81 35.74
C ARG A 132 -1.83 -6.91 36.78
N ASP A 133 -1.00 -7.90 36.48
CA ASP A 133 -0.57 -8.96 37.40
C ASP A 133 0.95 -8.91 37.60
N PRO A 134 1.47 -7.94 38.37
CA PRO A 134 2.90 -7.83 38.64
C PRO A 134 3.46 -8.89 39.61
N SER A 135 2.73 -9.98 39.89
CA SER A 135 3.12 -10.95 40.92
C SER A 135 2.65 -12.37 40.62
N ILE A 136 3.52 -13.13 39.93
CA ILE A 136 4.28 -14.19 40.61
C ILE A 136 5.69 -13.65 40.83
#